data_AF-A0A497FSB6-F1
#
_entry.id   AF-A0A497FSB6-F1
#
_cell.length_a   1.000
_cell.length_b   1.000
_cell.length_c   1.000
_cell.angle_alpha   90.00
_cell.angle_beta   90.00
_cell.angle_gamma   90.00
#
_symmetry.space_group_name_H-M   'P 1'
#
loop_
_entity.id
_entity.type
_entity.pdbx_description
1 polymer ?
#
loop_
_entity_poly.entity_id
_entity_poly.type
_entity_poly.pdbx_seq_one_letter_code
_entity_poly.pdbx_strand_id
1 'polypeptide(L)'
;FLKALYYDNVITSSDIKNILSHLSDTEENLLDLEKLEAFLPEPYSSLFFELRKYFWGEIFLDKNLYAVVRGFENTSIVSLLSLLTKTSKIEGVVVDYYSFNSSLFKEVSRVLEDHGFNVLLISPKYFWELQGYHFNEIWIGPGADTYSLRRVFNLEKIKPGIKLRLENGSWKIESLHTEFGDKPKPEKPIVEKPKEINYLEIIFEEDRVPRVAVLLSELVKSSSLTEKNVFDIMRELGLSLRDYYRLLKYGFIETVSAPGGRNICPSLKTMRIYHIVEFYAKKYVEEEGRE
;
A
#
# COMPACT_ATOMS: atom_id res chain seq x y z
N PHE A 1 1.40 7.82 -0.84
CA PHE A 1 0.41 6.73 -1.01
C PHE A 1 -1.01 7.24 -1.26
N LEU A 2 -1.68 7.91 -0.31
CA LEU A 2 -3.09 8.35 -0.47
C LEU A 2 -3.38 9.22 -1.72
N LYS A 3 -2.45 10.11 -2.11
CA LYS A 3 -2.58 10.86 -3.38
C LYS A 3 -2.70 9.95 -4.61
N ALA A 4 -2.01 8.81 -4.61
CA ALA A 4 -2.04 7.86 -5.71
C ALA A 4 -3.39 7.16 -5.79
N LEU A 5 -3.93 6.71 -4.65
CA LEU A 5 -5.30 6.17 -4.59
C LEU A 5 -6.34 7.17 -5.06
N TYR A 6 -6.16 8.46 -4.75
CA TYR A 6 -7.02 9.52 -5.26
C TYR A 6 -6.91 9.68 -6.78
N TYR A 7 -5.69 9.67 -7.34
CA TYR A 7 -5.49 9.75 -8.80
C TYR A 7 -6.03 8.52 -9.54
N ASP A 8 -6.05 7.36 -8.89
CA ASP A 8 -6.66 6.14 -9.40
C ASP A 8 -8.20 6.11 -9.20
N ASN A 9 -8.79 7.18 -8.62
CA ASN A 9 -10.21 7.27 -8.29
C ASN A 9 -10.72 6.19 -7.30
N VAL A 10 -9.82 5.64 -6.49
CA VAL A 10 -10.13 4.63 -5.46
C VAL A 10 -10.72 5.28 -4.21
N ILE A 11 -10.27 6.50 -3.89
CA ILE A 11 -10.73 7.27 -2.73
C ILE A 11 -11.00 8.73 -3.13
N THR A 12 -11.86 9.40 -2.38
CA THR A 12 -12.15 10.83 -2.55
C THR A 12 -11.24 11.71 -1.69
N SER A 13 -11.27 13.03 -1.92
CA SER A 13 -10.59 13.99 -1.06
C SER A 13 -11.12 14.02 0.38
N SER A 14 -12.39 13.65 0.58
CA SER A 14 -12.98 13.48 1.92
C SER A 14 -12.38 12.26 2.62
N ASP A 15 -12.23 11.15 1.90
CA ASP A 15 -11.64 9.92 2.42
C ASP A 15 -10.19 10.13 2.86
N ILE A 16 -9.41 10.93 2.11
CA ILE A 16 -8.04 11.27 2.51
C ILE A 16 -8.03 11.94 3.89
N LYS A 17 -8.91 12.91 4.13
CA LYS A 17 -9.00 13.59 5.43
C LYS A 17 -9.40 12.62 6.55
N ASN A 18 -10.36 11.74 6.27
CA ASN A 18 -10.81 10.74 7.22
C ASN A 18 -9.69 9.74 7.55
N ILE A 19 -8.99 9.21 6.56
CA ILE A 19 -7.88 8.27 6.78
C ILE A 19 -6.77 8.96 7.60
N LEU A 20 -6.38 10.17 7.24
CA LEU A 20 -5.34 10.90 7.96
C LEU A 20 -5.73 11.24 9.40
N SER A 21 -7.01 11.49 9.70
CA SER A 21 -7.44 11.72 11.08
C SER A 21 -7.38 10.47 11.94
N HIS A 22 -7.55 9.28 11.36
CA HIS A 22 -7.38 8.02 12.08
C HIS A 22 -5.90 7.71 12.35
N LEU A 23 -5.02 8.12 11.43
CA LEU A 23 -3.58 7.87 11.50
C LEU A 23 -2.79 8.99 12.21
N SER A 24 -3.44 10.06 12.69
CA SER A 24 -2.75 11.23 13.27
C SER A 24 -1.87 10.90 14.49
N ASP A 25 -2.25 9.87 15.24
CA ASP A 25 -1.61 9.51 16.51
C ASP A 25 -0.64 8.34 16.36
N THR A 26 -0.40 7.92 15.12
CA THR A 26 0.40 6.75 14.78
C THR A 26 1.51 7.22 13.84
N GLU A 27 2.78 7.16 14.27
CA GLU A 27 3.96 7.45 13.43
C GLU A 27 4.18 6.32 12.40
N GLU A 28 3.13 6.01 11.65
CA GLU A 28 3.09 4.78 10.87
C GLU A 28 3.50 4.99 9.44
N ASN A 29 4.26 4.02 8.94
CA ASN A 29 4.67 3.99 7.56
C ASN A 29 3.44 3.81 6.67
N LEU A 30 3.06 4.86 5.93
CA LEU A 30 1.93 4.83 4.98
C LEU A 30 2.14 3.86 3.80
N LEU A 31 3.25 3.13 3.76
CA LEU A 31 3.55 2.05 2.82
C LEU A 31 3.32 0.66 3.44
N ASP A 32 3.09 0.55 4.75
CA ASP A 32 2.77 -0.71 5.41
C ASP A 32 1.26 -0.95 5.35
N LEU A 33 0.82 -1.68 4.33
CA LEU A 33 -0.60 -1.95 4.13
C LEU A 33 -1.20 -2.84 5.23
N GLU A 34 -0.41 -3.69 5.89
CA GLU A 34 -0.90 -4.55 6.99
C GLU A 34 -1.32 -3.68 8.16
N LYS A 35 -0.49 -2.70 8.49
CA LYS A 35 -0.80 -1.71 9.50
C LYS A 35 -1.97 -0.82 9.09
N LEU A 36 -2.03 -0.35 7.84
CA LEU A 36 -3.16 0.48 7.38
C LEU A 36 -4.49 -0.30 7.44
N GLU A 37 -4.50 -1.58 7.04
CA GLU A 37 -5.64 -2.47 7.18
C GLU A 37 -6.08 -2.60 8.65
N ALA A 38 -5.11 -2.73 9.57
CA ALA A 38 -5.35 -2.86 11.00
C ALA A 38 -5.82 -1.56 11.67
N PHE A 39 -5.23 -0.41 11.36
CA PHE A 39 -5.53 0.86 12.04
C PHE A 39 -6.74 1.61 11.46
N LEU A 40 -7.33 1.17 10.36
CA LEU A 40 -8.46 1.87 9.76
C LEU A 40 -9.79 1.13 9.99
N PRO A 41 -10.91 1.85 10.17
CA PRO A 41 -12.24 1.25 10.21
C PRO A 41 -12.71 0.87 8.80
N GLU A 42 -13.88 0.22 8.71
CA GLU A 42 -14.56 0.04 7.42
C GLU A 42 -15.04 1.39 6.84
N PRO A 43 -15.10 1.54 5.49
CA PRO A 43 -14.75 0.55 4.47
C PRO A 43 -13.25 0.50 4.14
N TYR A 44 -12.43 1.36 4.77
CA TYR A 44 -11.01 1.50 4.43
C TYR A 44 -10.21 0.23 4.78
N SER A 45 -10.51 -0.43 5.89
CA SER A 45 -9.88 -1.71 6.25
C SER A 45 -10.02 -2.73 5.11
N SER A 46 -11.23 -2.91 4.57
CA SER A 46 -11.46 -3.78 3.40
C SER A 46 -10.71 -3.32 2.15
N LEU A 47 -10.63 -2.01 1.90
CA LEU A 47 -9.85 -1.47 0.78
C LEU A 47 -8.37 -1.88 0.87
N PHE A 48 -7.76 -1.73 2.04
CA PHE A 48 -6.35 -2.07 2.25
C PHE A 48 -6.09 -3.57 2.18
N PHE A 49 -7.03 -4.40 2.67
CA PHE A 49 -7.01 -5.84 2.46
C PHE A 49 -6.99 -6.20 0.97
N GLU A 50 -7.82 -5.55 0.15
CA GLU A 50 -7.85 -5.78 -1.29
C GLU A 50 -6.56 -5.32 -1.99
N LEU A 51 -6.01 -4.17 -1.59
CA LEU A 51 -4.76 -3.64 -2.18
C LEU A 51 -3.55 -4.56 -1.92
N ARG A 52 -3.51 -5.26 -0.78
CA ARG A 52 -2.45 -6.25 -0.46
C ARG A 52 -2.42 -7.43 -1.42
N LYS A 53 -3.45 -7.66 -2.23
CA LYS A 53 -3.44 -8.70 -3.28
C LYS A 53 -2.44 -8.42 -4.39
N TYR A 54 -2.26 -7.13 -4.68
CA TYR A 54 -1.56 -6.64 -5.86
C TYR A 54 -0.16 -6.13 -5.52
N PHE A 55 -0.04 -5.60 -4.31
CA PHE A 55 1.09 -4.81 -3.92
C PHE A 55 1.64 -5.37 -2.60
N TRP A 56 2.96 -5.39 -2.48
CA TRP A 56 3.72 -5.91 -1.34
C TRP A 56 3.84 -7.44 -1.24
N GLY A 57 4.94 -7.96 -1.79
CA GLY A 57 5.44 -9.34 -1.73
C GLY A 57 6.89 -9.36 -2.21
N GLU A 58 7.67 -10.41 -1.94
CA GLU A 58 9.03 -10.55 -2.54
C GLU A 58 8.94 -11.07 -3.99
N ILE A 59 7.80 -11.61 -4.39
CA ILE A 59 7.66 -12.34 -5.65
C ILE A 59 7.76 -11.40 -6.87
N PHE A 60 7.33 -10.13 -6.76
CA PHE A 60 7.50 -9.16 -7.85
C PHE A 60 8.95 -8.67 -8.00
N LEU A 61 9.79 -8.95 -7.00
CA LEU A 61 11.20 -8.58 -6.95
C LEU A 61 12.10 -9.61 -7.65
N ASP A 62 11.66 -10.88 -7.75
CA ASP A 62 12.45 -11.97 -8.33
C ASP A 62 12.83 -11.76 -9.80
N LYS A 63 12.08 -10.90 -10.52
CA LYS A 63 12.32 -10.65 -11.95
C LYS A 63 12.87 -9.25 -12.25
N ASN A 64 13.02 -8.37 -11.25
CA ASN A 64 13.32 -6.94 -11.43
C ASN A 64 12.37 -6.20 -12.41
N LEU A 65 11.25 -6.83 -12.80
CA LEU A 65 10.29 -6.33 -13.77
C LEU A 65 8.97 -6.08 -13.05
N TYR A 66 8.56 -4.83 -13.02
CA TYR A 66 7.40 -4.39 -12.26
C TYR A 66 6.20 -4.16 -13.17
N ALA A 67 5.16 -4.96 -12.97
CA ALA A 67 3.89 -4.87 -13.70
C ALA A 67 2.96 -3.84 -13.05
N VAL A 68 2.57 -2.81 -13.81
CA VAL A 68 1.55 -1.84 -13.37
C VAL A 68 0.18 -2.52 -13.38
N VAL A 69 -0.56 -2.38 -12.27
CA VAL A 69 -1.91 -2.92 -12.13
C VAL A 69 -2.93 -1.96 -12.72
N ARG A 70 -3.75 -2.45 -13.65
CA ARG A 70 -4.80 -1.65 -14.29
C ARG A 70 -5.85 -1.19 -13.27
N GLY A 71 -6.23 0.08 -13.33
CA GLY A 71 -7.09 0.73 -12.35
C GLY A 71 -6.38 1.15 -11.05
N PHE A 72 -5.09 0.83 -10.92
CA PHE A 72 -4.23 1.22 -9.80
C PHE A 72 -2.89 1.74 -10.31
N GLU A 73 -2.89 2.42 -11.44
CA GLU A 73 -1.69 2.83 -12.17
C GLU A 73 -0.76 3.66 -11.28
N ASN A 74 -1.29 4.67 -10.61
CA ASN A 74 -0.53 5.55 -9.74
C ASN A 74 -0.11 4.86 -8.44
N THR A 75 -0.99 4.03 -7.89
CA THR A 75 -0.75 3.26 -6.66
C THR A 75 0.35 2.24 -6.88
N SER A 76 0.40 1.63 -8.06
CA SER A 76 1.47 0.73 -8.50
C SER A 76 2.82 1.44 -8.44
N ILE A 77 2.90 2.66 -9.00
CA ILE A 77 4.13 3.46 -8.95
C ILE A 77 4.56 3.72 -7.51
N VAL A 78 3.66 4.18 -6.63
CA VAL A 78 4.04 4.46 -5.24
C VAL A 78 4.43 3.20 -4.46
N SER A 79 3.89 2.04 -4.80
CA SER A 79 4.26 0.79 -4.15
C SER A 79 5.73 0.41 -4.35
N LEU A 80 6.41 0.96 -5.37
CA LEU A 80 7.84 0.79 -5.57
C LEU A 80 8.67 1.32 -4.39
N LEU A 81 8.16 2.29 -3.63
CA LEU A 81 8.84 2.79 -2.42
C LEU A 81 9.00 1.72 -1.33
N SER A 82 8.27 0.61 -1.42
CA SER A 82 8.48 -0.57 -0.55
C SER A 82 9.86 -1.23 -0.73
N LEU A 83 10.56 -0.93 -1.84
CA LEU A 83 11.94 -1.34 -2.05
C LEU A 83 12.89 -0.77 -0.98
N LEU A 84 12.60 0.43 -0.48
CA LEU A 84 13.43 1.11 0.52
C LEU A 84 13.49 0.37 1.86
N THR A 85 12.42 -0.36 2.20
CA THR A 85 12.31 -1.05 3.48
C THR A 85 12.85 -2.48 3.43
N LYS A 86 13.24 -2.97 2.25
CA LYS A 86 13.67 -4.36 2.07
C LYS A 86 15.19 -4.44 1.89
N THR A 87 15.82 -5.40 2.55
CA THR A 87 17.23 -5.77 2.38
C THR A 87 17.45 -6.54 1.07
N SER A 88 16.85 -6.10 -0.02
CA SER A 88 16.95 -6.80 -1.31
C SER A 88 18.27 -6.45 -2.01
N LYS A 89 18.85 -7.44 -2.69
CA LYS A 89 20.05 -7.27 -3.56
C LYS A 89 19.71 -6.61 -4.90
N ILE A 90 18.61 -5.85 -4.96
CA ILE A 90 18.06 -5.38 -6.22
C ILE A 90 18.69 -4.05 -6.56
N GLU A 91 19.44 -4.04 -7.65
CA GLU A 91 20.13 -2.85 -8.13
C GLU A 91 19.23 -1.95 -8.97
N GLY A 92 18.04 -2.43 -9.38
CA GLY A 92 17.11 -1.63 -10.17
C GLY A 92 15.78 -2.28 -10.49
N VAL A 93 14.84 -1.46 -10.95
CA VAL A 93 13.49 -1.86 -11.33
C VAL A 93 13.15 -1.35 -12.72
N VAL A 94 12.54 -2.22 -13.52
CA VAL A 94 12.03 -1.87 -14.85
C VAL A 94 10.51 -1.70 -14.78
N VAL A 95 10.02 -0.52 -15.15
CA VAL A 95 8.60 -0.16 -15.13
C VAL A 95 8.12 0.01 -16.57
N ASP A 96 7.03 -0.65 -16.94
CA ASP A 96 6.35 -0.41 -18.22
C ASP A 96 5.40 0.78 -18.11
N TYR A 97 5.53 1.76 -19.02
CA TYR A 97 4.68 2.95 -18.98
C TYR A 97 3.22 2.61 -19.26
N TYR A 98 2.34 3.02 -18.34
CA TYR A 98 0.91 2.79 -18.47
C TYR A 98 0.11 3.94 -17.86
N SER A 99 0.01 5.06 -18.59
CA SER A 99 -0.88 6.21 -18.31
C SER A 99 -0.91 6.75 -16.86
N PHE A 100 0.13 6.50 -16.08
CA PHE A 100 0.24 6.99 -14.71
C PHE A 100 0.68 8.46 -14.67
N ASN A 101 0.47 9.12 -13.54
CA ASN A 101 0.90 10.50 -13.33
C ASN A 101 2.43 10.61 -13.38
N SER A 102 2.93 11.37 -14.36
CA SER A 102 4.36 11.53 -14.60
C SER A 102 5.11 12.29 -13.51
N SER A 103 4.44 13.24 -12.83
CA SER A 103 5.00 13.96 -11.68
C SER A 103 5.18 13.02 -10.50
N LEU A 104 4.20 12.15 -10.25
CA LEU A 104 4.28 11.16 -9.19
C LEU A 104 5.38 10.13 -9.46
N PHE A 105 5.51 9.66 -10.70
CA PHE A 105 6.62 8.81 -11.11
C PHE A 105 7.97 9.50 -10.88
N LYS A 106 8.11 10.78 -11.26
CA LYS A 106 9.31 11.56 -10.99
C LYS A 106 9.68 11.62 -9.50
N GLU A 107 8.70 11.86 -8.65
CA GLU A 107 8.93 11.91 -7.20
C GLU A 107 9.39 10.54 -6.67
N VAL A 108 8.72 9.46 -7.07
CA VAL A 108 9.05 8.10 -6.63
C VAL A 108 10.43 7.67 -7.14
N SER A 109 10.70 7.85 -8.43
CA SER A 109 11.98 7.49 -9.04
C SER A 109 13.14 8.23 -8.38
N ARG A 110 13.00 9.54 -8.13
CA ARG A 110 14.04 10.30 -7.44
C ARG A 110 14.34 9.73 -6.06
N VAL A 111 13.30 9.41 -5.28
CA VAL A 111 13.50 8.83 -3.95
C VAL A 111 14.22 7.48 -4.03
N LEU A 112 13.88 6.63 -5.00
CA LEU A 112 14.56 5.34 -5.21
C LEU A 112 16.01 5.52 -5.65
N GLU A 113 16.27 6.41 -6.62
CA GLU A 113 17.60 6.74 -7.13
C GLU A 113 18.50 7.32 -6.03
N ASP A 114 17.97 8.20 -5.16
CA ASP A 114 18.68 8.75 -4.00
C ASP A 114 19.12 7.65 -3.00
N HIS A 115 18.48 6.48 -3.03
CA HIS A 115 18.81 5.30 -2.23
C HIS A 115 19.60 4.23 -3.03
N GLY A 116 20.09 4.56 -4.22
CA GLY A 116 20.96 3.70 -5.02
C GLY A 116 20.26 2.72 -5.95
N PHE A 117 18.94 2.81 -6.12
CA PHE A 117 18.21 1.99 -7.08
C PHE A 117 18.22 2.60 -8.49
N ASN A 118 18.49 1.80 -9.52
CA ASN A 118 18.31 2.21 -10.90
C ASN A 118 16.85 2.04 -11.32
N VAL A 119 16.17 3.12 -11.68
CA VAL A 119 14.78 3.07 -12.16
C VAL A 119 14.76 3.21 -13.68
N LEU A 120 14.36 2.15 -14.38
CA LEU A 120 14.25 2.12 -15.83
C LEU A 120 12.79 2.20 -16.24
N LEU A 121 12.46 3.13 -17.14
CA LEU A 121 11.13 3.27 -17.71
C LEU A 121 11.12 2.79 -19.16
N ILE A 122 10.31 1.77 -19.45
CA ILE A 122 10.01 1.36 -20.82
C ILE A 122 8.84 2.20 -21.31
N SER A 123 8.92 2.66 -22.56
CA SER A 123 7.80 3.35 -23.19
C SER A 123 7.59 2.99 -24.63
N PRO A 124 6.33 2.73 -25.02
CA PRO A 124 5.98 2.53 -26.42
C PRO A 124 5.89 3.83 -27.22
N LYS A 125 5.88 5.02 -26.61
CA LYS A 125 5.61 6.29 -27.31
C LYS A 125 6.55 7.44 -26.92
N TYR A 126 6.70 8.37 -27.85
CA TYR A 126 7.34 9.65 -27.59
C TYR A 126 6.53 10.45 -26.54
N PHE A 127 7.19 10.86 -25.45
CA PHE A 127 6.52 11.34 -24.26
C PHE A 127 6.41 12.87 -24.19
N TRP A 128 5.34 13.41 -24.78
CA TRP A 128 4.87 14.75 -24.39
C TRP A 128 4.45 14.77 -22.90
N GLU A 129 3.93 13.65 -22.39
CA GLU A 129 3.47 13.48 -21.00
C GLU A 129 4.62 13.43 -19.97
N LEU A 130 5.87 13.20 -20.40
CA LEU A 130 7.07 13.22 -19.54
C LEU A 130 7.96 14.45 -19.77
N GLN A 131 7.44 15.52 -20.38
CA GLN A 131 8.22 16.74 -20.65
C GLN A 131 8.79 17.44 -19.40
N GLY A 132 8.36 17.05 -18.19
CA GLY A 132 8.93 17.49 -16.92
C GLY A 132 9.94 16.52 -16.28
N TYR A 133 10.20 15.36 -16.88
CA TYR A 133 11.15 14.37 -16.36
C TYR A 133 12.54 14.60 -16.96
N HIS A 134 13.55 14.70 -16.09
CA HIS A 134 14.94 14.82 -16.52
C HIS A 134 15.53 13.41 -16.63
N PHE A 135 15.59 12.90 -17.85
CA PHE A 135 16.33 11.68 -18.13
C PHE A 135 17.81 12.03 -18.24
N ASN A 136 18.67 11.27 -17.57
CA ASN A 136 20.12 11.35 -17.77
C ASN A 136 20.56 10.47 -18.95
N GLU A 137 19.81 9.40 -19.21
CA GLU A 137 20.08 8.44 -20.26
C GLU A 137 18.78 7.99 -20.94
N ILE A 138 18.80 7.82 -22.27
CA ILE A 138 17.68 7.31 -23.06
C ILE A 138 18.20 6.25 -24.03
N TRP A 139 17.65 5.05 -23.97
CA TRP A 139 18.08 3.92 -24.81
C TRP A 139 17.08 3.73 -25.94
N ILE A 140 17.55 3.74 -27.19
CA ILE A 140 16.67 3.72 -28.36
C ILE A 140 16.52 2.29 -28.88
N GLY A 141 15.37 1.68 -28.57
CA GLY A 141 15.04 0.32 -28.99
C GLY A 141 14.69 0.17 -30.48
N PRO A 142 14.64 -1.07 -30.99
CA PRO A 142 14.36 -1.40 -32.40
C PRO A 142 12.99 -0.91 -32.91
N GLY A 143 12.01 -0.76 -32.02
CA GLY A 143 10.66 -0.29 -32.36
C GLY A 143 10.41 1.20 -32.18
N ALA A 144 11.43 2.00 -31.86
CA ALA A 144 11.26 3.42 -31.54
C ALA A 144 10.97 4.28 -32.78
N ASP A 145 10.10 5.29 -32.64
CA ASP A 145 9.89 6.32 -33.66
C ASP A 145 11.07 7.29 -33.71
N THR A 146 12.12 6.86 -34.40
CA THR A 146 13.35 7.64 -34.53
C THR A 146 13.16 8.96 -35.26
N TYR A 147 12.16 9.08 -36.15
CA TYR A 147 11.89 10.33 -36.85
C TYR A 147 11.43 11.43 -35.88
N SER A 148 10.46 11.13 -35.03
CA SER A 148 10.00 12.07 -34.00
C SER A 148 11.10 12.38 -32.99
N LEU A 149 11.86 11.38 -32.56
CA LEU A 149 12.99 11.56 -31.64
C LEU A 149 14.05 12.53 -32.20
N ARG A 150 14.42 12.42 -33.48
CA ARG A 150 15.38 13.33 -34.15
C ARG A 150 14.93 14.78 -34.06
N ARG A 151 13.64 15.04 -34.29
CA ARG A 151 13.07 16.40 -34.29
C ARG A 151 13.08 17.02 -32.91
N VAL A 152 12.78 16.24 -31.86
CA VAL A 152 12.68 16.83 -30.53
C VAL A 152 14.03 16.99 -29.85
N PHE A 153 14.93 16.02 -30.00
CA PHE A 153 16.30 16.17 -29.49
C PHE A 153 17.19 17.02 -30.40
N ASN A 154 16.72 17.36 -31.60
CA ASN A 154 17.48 18.05 -32.64
C ASN A 154 18.81 17.33 -32.98
N LEU A 155 18.74 16.01 -33.12
CA LEU A 155 19.89 15.13 -33.37
C LEU A 155 19.60 14.22 -34.57
N GLU A 156 20.22 14.45 -35.72
CA GLU A 156 19.90 13.72 -36.96
C GLU A 156 20.30 12.24 -36.95
N LYS A 157 21.30 11.86 -36.14
CA LYS A 157 21.89 10.51 -36.12
C LYS A 157 21.15 9.52 -35.22
N ILE A 158 19.99 9.89 -34.68
CA ILE A 158 19.20 8.97 -33.84
C ILE A 158 18.72 7.77 -34.69
N LYS A 159 19.07 6.57 -34.24
CA LYS A 159 18.72 5.27 -34.83
C LYS A 159 18.59 4.23 -33.73
N PRO A 160 17.97 3.06 -33.96
CA PRO A 160 17.95 2.00 -32.95
C PRO A 160 19.35 1.53 -32.56
N GLY A 161 19.50 1.02 -31.33
CA GLY A 161 20.77 0.49 -30.82
C GLY A 161 21.76 1.57 -30.37
N ILE A 162 21.27 2.76 -30.03
CA ILE A 162 22.10 3.85 -29.48
C ILE A 162 21.59 4.27 -28.10
N LYS A 163 22.47 4.90 -27.35
CA LYS A 163 22.16 5.59 -26.10
C LYS A 163 22.28 7.10 -26.32
N LEU A 164 21.32 7.86 -25.81
CA LEU A 164 21.46 9.30 -25.62
C LEU A 164 21.86 9.55 -24.18
N ARG A 165 22.93 10.30 -23.95
CA ARG A 165 23.38 10.71 -22.61
C ARG A 165 23.34 12.22 -22.49
N LEU A 166 22.77 12.71 -21.40
CA LEU A 166 22.74 14.15 -21.11
C LEU A 166 24.06 14.54 -20.43
N GLU A 167 24.86 15.37 -21.10
CA GLU A 167 26.12 15.91 -20.58
C GLU A 167 26.13 17.43 -20.72
N ASN A 168 26.35 18.14 -19.61
CA ASN A 168 26.42 19.60 -19.55
C ASN A 168 25.23 20.31 -20.23
N GLY A 169 24.02 19.75 -20.08
CA GLY A 169 22.80 20.29 -20.68
C GLY A 169 22.61 19.97 -22.17
N SER A 170 23.46 19.15 -22.76
CA SER A 170 23.40 18.74 -24.17
C SER A 170 23.32 17.22 -24.31
N TRP A 171 22.53 16.74 -25.27
CA TRP A 171 22.40 15.32 -25.54
C TRP A 171 23.52 14.84 -26.47
N LYS A 172 24.26 13.81 -26.05
CA LYS A 172 25.28 13.12 -26.86
C LYS A 172 24.83 11.72 -27.24
N ILE A 173 25.23 11.29 -28.44
CA ILE A 173 24.97 9.95 -28.94
C ILE A 173 26.15 9.05 -28.59
N GLU A 174 25.86 7.96 -27.89
CA GLU A 174 26.80 6.89 -27.56
C GLU A 174 26.33 5.56 -28.16
N SER A 175 27.27 4.66 -28.41
CA SER A 175 26.95 3.28 -28.78
C SER A 175 26.34 2.55 -27.60
N LEU A 176 25.21 1.87 -27.82
CA LEU A 176 24.63 1.00 -26.81
C LEU A 176 25.32 -0.36 -26.89
N HIS A 177 25.94 -0.79 -25.79
CA HIS A 177 26.60 -2.11 -25.68
C HIS A 177 25.68 -3.19 -25.11
N THR A 178 24.40 -2.87 -24.94
CA THR A 178 23.37 -3.76 -24.39
C THR A 178 22.47 -4.24 -25.52
N GLU A 179 22.19 -5.54 -25.55
CA GLU A 179 21.21 -6.10 -26.48
C GLU A 179 19.79 -5.88 -25.97
N PHE A 180 18.90 -5.44 -26.85
CA PHE A 180 17.48 -5.41 -26.54
C PHE A 180 16.93 -6.84 -26.64
N GLY A 181 16.37 -7.35 -25.55
CA GLY A 181 15.63 -8.61 -25.59
C GLY A 181 14.39 -8.52 -26.48
N ASP A 182 13.83 -9.69 -26.83
CA ASP A 182 12.54 -9.77 -27.48
C ASP A 182 11.48 -9.00 -26.68
N LYS A 183 10.56 -8.35 -27.39
CA LYS A 183 9.49 -7.52 -26.83
C LYS A 183 8.86 -8.30 -25.65
N PRO A 184 9.10 -7.91 -24.39
CA PRO A 184 8.56 -8.67 -23.28
C PRO A 184 7.05 -8.65 -23.44
N LYS A 185 6.41 -9.83 -23.34
CA LYS A 185 4.96 -9.84 -23.13
C LYS A 185 4.72 -8.97 -21.89
N PRO A 186 3.71 -8.08 -21.88
CA PRO A 186 3.43 -7.27 -20.71
C PRO A 186 3.37 -8.21 -19.50
N GLU A 187 4.25 -7.98 -18.53
CA GLU A 187 4.28 -8.84 -17.35
C GLU A 187 2.92 -8.68 -16.68
N LYS A 188 2.29 -9.81 -16.36
CA LYS A 188 1.00 -9.76 -15.69
C LYS A 188 1.24 -9.37 -14.24
N PRO A 189 0.40 -8.50 -13.65
CA PRO A 189 0.38 -8.30 -12.21
C PRO A 189 0.35 -9.65 -11.49
N ILE A 190 1.26 -9.81 -10.53
CA ILE A 190 1.24 -10.96 -9.63
C ILE A 190 0.14 -10.68 -8.61
N VAL A 191 -0.87 -11.55 -8.59
CA VAL A 191 -2.01 -11.44 -7.67
C VAL A 191 -1.93 -12.61 -6.72
N GLU A 192 -1.71 -12.34 -5.45
CA GLU A 192 -1.72 -13.34 -4.38
C GLU A 192 -2.85 -13.05 -3.40
N LYS A 193 -3.39 -14.07 -2.76
CA LYS A 193 -4.33 -13.85 -1.66
C LYS A 193 -3.54 -13.28 -0.48
N PRO A 194 -3.92 -12.12 0.09
CA PRO A 194 -3.23 -11.54 1.23
C PRO A 194 -3.25 -12.52 2.40
N LYS A 195 -2.11 -12.66 3.07
CA LYS A 195 -2.02 -13.39 4.32
C LYS A 195 -2.89 -12.68 5.35
N GLU A 196 -3.65 -13.46 6.10
CA GLU A 196 -4.41 -12.91 7.20
C GLU A 196 -3.46 -12.32 8.26
N ILE A 197 -3.82 -11.15 8.77
CA ILE A 197 -3.04 -10.44 9.79
C ILE A 197 -3.73 -10.53 11.14
N ASN A 198 -2.95 -10.48 12.21
CA ASN A 198 -3.49 -10.40 13.55
C ASN A 198 -3.75 -8.94 13.95
N TYR A 199 -4.95 -8.47 13.68
CA TYR A 199 -5.38 -7.11 13.98
C TYR A 199 -5.21 -6.73 15.44
N LEU A 200 -5.44 -7.67 16.36
CA LEU A 200 -5.38 -7.39 17.79
C LEU A 200 -3.93 -7.18 18.23
N GLU A 201 -3.01 -8.03 17.80
CA GLU A 201 -1.57 -7.90 18.11
C GLU A 201 -0.91 -6.68 17.46
N ILE A 202 -1.42 -6.22 16.31
CA ILE A 202 -0.90 -5.00 15.66
C ILE A 202 -1.28 -3.74 16.45
N ILE A 203 -2.44 -3.73 17.12
CA ILE A 203 -3.05 -2.51 17.67
C ILE A 203 -2.92 -2.42 19.18
N PHE A 204 -3.01 -3.56 19.87
CA PHE A 204 -3.02 -3.65 21.32
C PHE A 204 -1.72 -4.25 21.84
N GLU A 205 -1.35 -3.87 23.05
CA GLU A 205 -0.23 -4.46 23.77
C GLU A 205 -0.49 -5.96 24.04
N GLU A 206 0.56 -6.78 24.06
CA GLU A 206 0.47 -8.25 24.10
C GLU A 206 -0.38 -8.75 25.29
N ASP A 207 -0.24 -8.11 26.46
CA ASP A 207 -1.01 -8.42 27.67
C ASP A 207 -2.51 -8.04 27.56
N ARG A 208 -2.84 -7.13 26.64
CA ARG A 208 -4.21 -6.65 26.40
C ARG A 208 -4.96 -7.48 25.38
N VAL A 209 -4.26 -8.09 24.43
CA VAL A 209 -4.87 -8.86 23.32
C VAL A 209 -5.89 -9.90 23.82
N PRO A 210 -5.58 -10.77 24.80
CA PRO A 210 -6.53 -11.78 25.28
C PRO A 210 -7.78 -11.16 25.89
N ARG A 211 -7.62 -10.11 26.72
CA ARG A 211 -8.72 -9.41 27.40
C ARG A 211 -9.62 -8.68 26.42
N VAL A 212 -9.04 -7.99 25.43
CA VAL A 212 -9.79 -7.35 24.34
C VAL A 212 -10.56 -8.39 23.54
N ALA A 213 -9.96 -9.54 23.26
CA ALA A 213 -10.61 -10.63 22.54
C ALA A 213 -11.81 -11.20 23.32
N VAL A 214 -11.72 -11.35 24.65
CA VAL A 214 -12.87 -11.75 25.49
C VAL A 214 -14.01 -10.74 25.37
N LEU A 215 -13.73 -9.45 25.52
CA LEU A 215 -14.76 -8.40 25.36
C LEU A 215 -15.44 -8.44 23.99
N LEU A 216 -14.66 -8.56 22.92
CA LEU A 216 -15.19 -8.63 21.55
C LEU A 216 -15.99 -9.92 21.32
N SER A 217 -15.56 -11.05 21.89
CA SER A 217 -16.28 -12.31 21.82
C SER A 217 -17.66 -12.19 22.49
N GLU A 218 -17.73 -11.59 23.67
CA GLU A 218 -18.98 -11.36 24.38
C GLU A 218 -19.92 -10.40 23.63
N LEU A 219 -19.37 -9.35 23.00
CA LEU A 219 -20.14 -8.45 22.14
C LEU A 219 -20.73 -9.18 20.92
N VAL A 220 -19.96 -10.05 20.27
CA VAL A 220 -20.44 -10.82 19.11
C VAL A 220 -21.53 -11.82 19.52
N LYS A 221 -21.33 -12.57 20.60
CA LYS A 221 -22.34 -13.52 21.11
C LYS A 221 -23.64 -12.82 21.51
N SER A 222 -23.53 -11.63 22.11
CA SER A 222 -24.68 -10.86 22.58
C SER A 222 -25.36 -10.04 21.49
N SER A 223 -24.78 -9.98 20.28
CA SER A 223 -25.13 -9.06 19.17
C SER A 223 -24.98 -7.56 19.47
N SER A 224 -25.26 -7.12 20.69
CA SER A 224 -25.02 -5.77 21.19
C SER A 224 -25.08 -5.73 22.71
N LEU A 225 -24.44 -4.75 23.32
CA LEU A 225 -24.53 -4.48 24.77
C LEU A 225 -24.77 -2.99 25.01
N THR A 226 -25.37 -2.65 26.16
CA THR A 226 -25.41 -1.23 26.56
C THR A 226 -24.00 -0.73 26.90
N GLU A 227 -23.74 0.55 26.67
CA GLU A 227 -22.43 1.16 27.00
C GLU A 227 -22.04 0.92 28.48
N LYS A 228 -23.01 0.92 29.39
CA LYS A 228 -22.80 0.56 30.80
C LYS A 228 -22.29 -0.87 30.96
N ASN A 229 -22.96 -1.85 30.35
CA ASN A 229 -22.57 -3.25 30.48
C ASN A 229 -21.18 -3.51 29.86
N VAL A 230 -20.84 -2.82 28.76
CA VAL A 230 -19.48 -2.85 28.19
C VAL A 230 -18.46 -2.35 29.20
N PHE A 231 -18.69 -1.23 29.86
CA PHE A 231 -17.76 -0.71 30.85
C PHE A 231 -17.65 -1.56 32.11
N ASP A 232 -18.72 -2.24 32.50
CA ASP A 232 -18.70 -3.19 33.62
C ASP A 232 -17.81 -4.40 33.27
N ILE A 233 -17.98 -5.01 32.09
CA ILE A 233 -17.11 -6.11 31.58
C ILE A 233 -15.66 -5.64 31.44
N MET A 234 -15.44 -4.45 30.88
CA MET A 234 -14.09 -3.90 30.75
C MET A 234 -13.38 -3.76 32.09
N ARG A 235 -14.11 -3.36 33.14
CA ARG A 235 -13.56 -3.23 34.49
C ARG A 235 -13.15 -4.59 35.05
N GLU A 236 -13.97 -5.62 34.83
CA GLU A 236 -13.67 -7.00 35.23
C GLU A 236 -12.41 -7.53 34.52
N LEU A 237 -12.26 -7.23 33.22
CA LEU A 237 -11.08 -7.61 32.42
C LEU A 237 -9.85 -6.69 32.65
N GLY A 238 -9.96 -5.69 33.52
CA GLY A 238 -8.92 -4.70 33.78
C GLY A 238 -8.56 -3.83 32.57
N LEU A 239 -9.46 -3.67 31.60
CA LEU A 239 -9.31 -2.80 30.42
C LEU A 239 -9.61 -1.34 30.78
N SER A 240 -8.95 -0.42 30.08
CA SER A 240 -9.02 1.01 30.33
C SER A 240 -9.94 1.73 29.33
N LEU A 241 -10.32 2.97 29.63
CA LEU A 241 -11.02 3.83 28.66
C LEU A 241 -10.22 4.04 27.36
N ARG A 242 -8.87 3.99 27.43
CA ARG A 242 -8.02 4.07 26.23
C ARG A 242 -8.28 2.90 25.29
N ASP A 243 -8.48 1.70 25.83
CA ASP A 243 -8.79 0.50 25.05
C ASP A 243 -10.16 0.63 24.38
N TYR A 244 -11.16 1.15 25.10
CA TYR A 244 -12.48 1.46 24.54
C TYR A 244 -12.38 2.42 23.35
N TYR A 245 -11.65 3.52 23.50
CA TYR A 245 -11.48 4.49 22.42
C TYR A 245 -10.69 3.91 21.24
N ARG A 246 -9.71 3.04 21.47
CA ARG A 246 -9.01 2.32 20.39
C ARG A 246 -9.96 1.39 19.63
N LEU A 247 -10.83 0.67 20.33
CA LEU A 247 -11.83 -0.21 19.71
C LEU A 247 -12.80 0.57 18.81
N LEU A 248 -13.24 1.76 19.25
CA LEU A 248 -14.06 2.65 18.41
C LEU A 248 -13.27 3.22 17.24
N LYS A 249 -12.12 3.85 17.53
CA LYS A 249 -11.27 4.54 16.54
C LYS A 249 -10.86 3.60 15.42
N TYR A 250 -10.41 2.40 15.75
CA TYR A 250 -9.94 1.43 14.75
C TYR A 250 -11.06 0.52 14.22
N GLY A 251 -12.32 0.85 14.54
CA GLY A 251 -13.50 0.27 13.94
C GLY A 251 -13.73 -1.19 14.29
N PHE A 252 -13.43 -1.62 15.52
CA PHE A 252 -13.85 -2.93 16.04
C PHE A 252 -15.28 -2.91 16.59
N ILE A 253 -15.70 -1.77 17.13
CA ILE A 253 -17.04 -1.59 17.69
C ILE A 253 -17.69 -0.34 17.13
N GLU A 254 -19.01 -0.33 17.11
CA GLU A 254 -19.83 0.77 16.64
C GLU A 254 -20.82 1.19 17.73
N THR A 255 -21.10 2.50 17.81
CA THR A 255 -22.11 3.05 18.73
C THR A 255 -23.41 3.31 18.01
N VAL A 256 -24.50 2.77 18.53
CA VAL A 256 -25.86 3.02 18.05
C VAL A 256 -26.64 3.75 19.13
N SER A 257 -27.26 4.88 18.78
CA SER A 257 -28.13 5.63 19.69
C SER A 257 -29.38 4.82 20.02
N ALA A 258 -29.71 4.72 21.31
CA ALA A 258 -30.88 4.03 21.83
C ALA A 258 -31.63 4.92 22.84
N PRO A 259 -32.94 4.69 23.10
CA PRO A 259 -33.73 5.52 24.02
C PRO A 259 -33.17 5.64 25.45
N GLY A 260 -32.34 4.68 25.89
CA GLY A 260 -31.69 4.66 27.20
C GLY A 260 -30.19 5.01 27.20
N GLY A 261 -29.63 5.48 26.08
CA GLY A 261 -28.21 5.80 25.94
C GLY A 261 -27.61 5.29 24.64
N ARG A 262 -26.43 4.66 24.73
CA ARG A 262 -25.74 4.05 23.57
C ARG A 262 -25.68 2.55 23.72
N ASN A 263 -25.97 1.86 22.63
CA ASN A 263 -25.64 0.45 22.46
C ASN A 263 -24.33 0.34 21.68
N ILE A 264 -23.53 -0.64 22.07
CA ILE A 264 -22.26 -0.97 21.46
C ILE A 264 -22.44 -2.28 20.72
N CYS A 265 -22.14 -2.28 19.43
CA CYS A 265 -22.28 -3.43 18.54
C CYS A 265 -20.90 -3.81 17.98
N PRO A 266 -20.67 -5.09 17.63
CA PRO A 266 -19.51 -5.48 16.85
C PRO A 266 -19.61 -4.86 15.44
N SER A 267 -18.50 -4.36 14.92
CA SER A 267 -18.42 -3.88 13.54
C SER A 267 -18.27 -5.03 12.54
N LEU A 268 -18.43 -4.73 11.24
CA LEU A 268 -18.11 -5.68 10.17
C LEU A 268 -16.66 -6.18 10.22
N LYS A 269 -15.72 -5.32 10.63
CA LYS A 269 -14.31 -5.68 10.80
C LYS A 269 -14.15 -6.74 11.89
N THR A 270 -14.80 -6.56 13.04
CA THR A 270 -14.79 -7.57 14.12
C THR A 270 -15.39 -8.89 13.66
N MET A 271 -16.48 -8.85 12.89
CA MET A 271 -17.08 -10.06 12.33
C MET A 271 -16.14 -10.78 11.36
N ARG A 272 -15.37 -10.04 10.53
CA ARG A 272 -14.39 -10.62 9.61
C ARG A 272 -13.27 -11.39 10.32
N ILE A 273 -12.90 -10.97 11.52
CA ILE A 273 -11.77 -11.52 12.28
C ILE A 273 -12.21 -12.37 13.48
N TYR A 274 -13.49 -12.77 13.53
CA TYR A 274 -14.07 -13.40 14.71
C TYR A 274 -13.34 -14.68 15.13
N HIS A 275 -12.79 -15.46 14.20
CA HIS A 275 -11.99 -16.64 14.52
C HIS A 275 -10.68 -16.30 15.25
N ILE A 276 -10.05 -15.16 14.95
CA ILE A 276 -8.89 -14.65 15.70
C ILE A 276 -9.35 -14.25 17.11
N VAL A 277 -10.48 -13.54 17.20
CA VAL A 277 -11.08 -13.14 18.49
C VAL A 277 -11.35 -14.37 19.36
N GLU A 278 -11.99 -15.41 18.81
CA GLU A 278 -12.26 -16.64 19.56
C GLU A 278 -10.98 -17.37 19.98
N PHE A 279 -9.94 -17.37 19.15
CA PHE A 279 -8.67 -18.01 19.49
C PHE A 279 -8.05 -17.40 20.74
N TYR A 280 -7.94 -16.07 20.81
CA TYR A 280 -7.38 -15.39 21.99
C TYR A 280 -8.31 -15.44 23.20
N ALA A 281 -9.63 -15.35 22.99
CA ALA A 281 -10.59 -15.45 24.09
C ALA A 281 -10.56 -16.84 24.76
N LYS A 282 -10.43 -17.92 23.98
CA LYS A 282 -10.30 -19.29 24.52
C LYS A 282 -9.01 -19.49 25.30
N LYS A 283 -7.88 -19.01 24.77
CA LYS A 283 -6.59 -19.05 25.47
C LYS A 283 -6.65 -18.38 26.84
N TYR A 284 -7.27 -17.19 26.91
CA TYR A 284 -7.43 -16.48 28.17
C TYR A 284 -8.17 -17.32 29.23
N VAL A 285 -9.30 -17.93 28.86
CA VAL A 285 -10.10 -18.75 29.78
C VAL A 285 -9.35 -20.02 30.20
N GLU A 286 -8.59 -20.64 29.28
CA GLU A 286 -7.76 -21.80 29.60
C GLU A 286 -6.59 -21.47 30.52
N GLU A 287 -6.05 -20.26 30.46
CA GLU A 287 -4.94 -19.79 31.29
C GLU A 287 -5.43 -19.35 32.69
N GLU A 288 -6.52 -18.58 32.79
CA GLU A 288 -7.12 -18.23 34.08
C GLU A 288 -7.79 -19.41 34.79
N GLY A 289 -8.31 -20.39 34.04
CA GLY A 289 -8.87 -21.62 34.61
C GLY A 289 -7.83 -22.62 35.11
N ARG A 290 -6.53 -22.34 34.95
CA ARG A 290 -5.40 -23.16 35.42
C ARG A 290 -4.70 -22.59 36.65
N GLU A 291 -5.09 -21.40 37.13
CA GLU A 291 -4.66 -20.81 38.41
C GLU A 291 -5.64 -21.17 39.55
#